data_AF-A0A200J785-F1
#
_entry.id   AF-A0A200J785-F1
#
_cell.length_a   1.000
_cell.length_b   1.000
_cell.length_c   1.000
_cell.angle_alpha   90.00
_cell.angle_beta   90.00
_cell.angle_gamma   90.00
#
_symmetry.space_group_name_H-M   'P 1'
#
loop_
_entity.id
_entity.type
_entity.pdbx_description
1 polymer ?
#
loop_
_entity_poly.entity_id
_entity_poly.type
_entity_poly.pdbx_seq_one_letter_code
_entity_poly.pdbx_strand_id
1 'polypeptide(L)'
;MKKGKRLLKIIHTHKLLWGLFSIVLSLLLVVGTTYSWITYSDDRINRNKPNSKQFSVVIDESFTPNLQWSPGTVTEKRLFIKNDGQLPAFVRVSLYEFLAHFELDMVDGTGNGGLKISAVSSGTDMSGDDAKTWEKGRTYKLKTGQYYTVSEVYKGDKSQPNTAYIYNGNRPADGLKYLMINFNNPDIFDKDNQPNNERRHYWYYSEGYFYYSEMLKPKEKTKELIQNVSLDKNLPNKYKGSLYQLVPIMDSHDSTKSLLEDWEIPAGSYVEAMYHDKVH
;
A
#
# COMPACT_ATOMS: atom_id res chain seq x y z
N MET A 1 17.34 -5.46 -55.83
CA MET A 1 18.07 -4.23 -55.41
C MET A 1 17.31 -2.89 -55.55
N LYS A 2 16.04 -2.82 -56.01
CA LYS A 2 15.33 -1.52 -56.21
C LYS A 2 14.52 -0.99 -55.01
N LYS A 3 14.14 -1.83 -54.04
CA LYS A 3 13.29 -1.41 -52.89
C LYS A 3 14.06 -0.62 -51.82
N GLY A 4 15.29 -1.02 -51.48
CA GLY A 4 16.09 -0.35 -50.43
C GLY A 4 16.48 1.10 -50.76
N LYS A 5 16.75 1.41 -52.03
CA LYS A 5 17.09 2.78 -52.47
C LYS A 5 15.90 3.77 -52.39
N ARG A 6 14.66 3.29 -52.49
CA ARG A 6 13.46 4.12 -52.31
C ARG A 6 13.20 4.44 -50.83
N LEU A 7 13.37 3.47 -49.94
CA LEU A 7 13.23 3.66 -48.49
C LEU A 7 14.24 4.67 -47.94
N LEU A 8 15.52 4.56 -48.32
CA LEU A 8 16.56 5.51 -47.92
C LEU A 8 16.27 6.95 -48.36
N LYS A 9 15.68 7.13 -49.55
CA LYS A 9 15.31 8.46 -50.07
C LYS A 9 14.17 9.08 -49.24
N ILE A 10 13.17 8.29 -48.85
CA ILE A 10 12.04 8.74 -48.01
C ILE A 10 12.51 9.12 -46.60
N ILE A 11 13.41 8.32 -46.00
CA ILE A 11 13.99 8.61 -44.68
C ILE A 11 14.73 9.95 -44.69
N HIS A 12 15.52 10.22 -45.74
CA HIS A 12 16.25 11.48 -45.87
C HIS A 12 15.34 12.70 -46.07
N THR A 13 14.26 12.57 -46.84
CA THR A 13 13.29 13.66 -47.08
C THR A 13 12.57 14.08 -45.80
N HIS A 14 12.31 13.14 -44.88
CA HIS A 14 11.59 13.39 -43.63
C HIS A 14 12.47 13.28 -42.38
N LYS A 15 13.78 13.52 -42.51
CA LYS A 15 14.76 13.37 -41.42
C LYS A 15 14.38 14.08 -40.11
N LEU A 16 13.66 15.20 -40.22
CA LEU A 16 13.21 15.99 -39.07
C LEU A 16 12.02 15.33 -38.34
N LEU A 17 11.07 14.75 -39.08
CA LEU A 17 9.97 13.95 -38.52
C LEU A 17 10.49 12.69 -37.83
N TRP A 18 11.48 12.01 -38.41
CA TRP A 18 12.11 10.83 -37.79
C TRP A 18 12.91 11.19 -36.52
N GLY A 19 13.58 12.35 -36.50
CA GLY A 19 14.22 12.87 -35.30
C GLY A 19 13.22 13.17 -34.18
N LEU A 20 12.10 13.83 -34.51
CA LEU A 20 11.01 14.14 -33.58
C LEU A 20 10.34 12.86 -33.04
N PHE A 21 10.11 11.88 -33.91
CA PHE A 21 9.56 10.58 -33.52
C PHE A 21 10.48 9.84 -32.54
N SER A 22 11.80 9.88 -32.75
CA SER A 22 12.78 9.27 -31.85
C SER A 22 12.79 9.93 -30.46
N ILE A 23 12.67 11.26 -30.39
CA ILE A 23 12.58 12.00 -29.13
C ILE A 23 11.29 11.66 -28.38
N VAL A 24 10.15 11.61 -29.07
CA VAL A 24 8.86 11.24 -28.47
C VAL A 24 8.87 9.79 -27.98
N LEU A 25 9.46 8.86 -28.75
CA LEU A 25 9.59 7.46 -28.35
C LEU A 25 10.53 7.30 -27.14
N SER A 26 11.63 8.05 -27.09
CA SER A 26 12.54 8.13 -25.93
C SER A 26 11.82 8.60 -24.66
N LEU A 27 11.05 9.69 -24.76
CA LEU A 27 10.23 10.20 -23.65
C LEU A 27 9.18 9.17 -23.21
N LEU A 28 8.52 8.48 -24.16
CA LEU A 28 7.57 7.41 -23.85
C LEU A 28 8.23 6.20 -23.17
N LEU A 29 9.48 5.85 -23.53
CA LEU A 29 10.23 4.76 -22.91
C LEU A 29 10.74 5.14 -21.50
N VAL A 30 11.15 6.38 -21.28
CA VAL A 30 11.51 6.86 -19.94
C VAL A 30 10.28 6.85 -19.03
N VAL A 31 9.13 7.36 -19.50
CA VAL A 31 7.89 7.34 -18.73
C VAL A 31 7.40 5.89 -18.51
N GLY A 32 7.43 5.05 -19.55
CA GLY A 32 7.00 3.64 -19.49
C GLY A 32 7.84 2.75 -18.57
N THR A 33 9.15 3.02 -18.45
CA THR A 33 10.02 2.29 -17.51
C THR A 33 9.76 2.71 -16.04
N THR A 34 9.49 4.00 -15.77
CA THR A 34 9.10 4.46 -14.42
C THR A 34 7.77 3.90 -13.94
N TYR A 35 6.76 3.76 -14.81
CA TYR A 35 5.47 3.17 -14.43
C TYR A 35 5.57 1.64 -14.23
N SER A 36 6.47 0.96 -14.93
CA SER A 36 6.58 -0.51 -14.85
C SER A 36 7.27 -0.99 -13.56
N TRP A 37 8.22 -0.23 -12.99
CA TRP A 37 8.94 -0.64 -11.78
C TRP A 37 8.02 -0.58 -10.55
N ILE A 38 7.19 0.46 -10.43
CA ILE A 38 6.32 0.68 -9.25
C ILE A 38 5.31 -0.47 -9.10
N THR A 39 4.83 -1.04 -10.21
CA THR A 39 3.95 -2.22 -10.19
C THR A 39 4.72 -3.54 -10.03
N TYR A 40 5.95 -3.63 -10.54
CA TYR A 40 6.76 -4.87 -10.50
C TYR A 40 7.24 -5.25 -9.08
N SER A 41 7.32 -4.30 -8.16
CA SER A 41 7.68 -4.60 -6.76
C SER A 41 6.57 -5.27 -5.95
N ASP A 42 5.34 -5.36 -6.46
CA ASP A 42 4.18 -5.86 -5.70
C ASP A 42 3.60 -7.20 -6.21
N ASP A 43 4.28 -7.85 -7.17
CA ASP A 43 3.81 -9.08 -7.84
C ASP A 43 3.85 -10.36 -6.96
N ARG A 44 4.01 -10.24 -5.63
CA ARG A 44 4.13 -11.40 -4.72
C ARG A 44 3.44 -11.23 -3.37
N ILE A 45 2.19 -10.80 -3.35
CA ILE A 45 1.35 -10.87 -2.15
C ILE A 45 0.03 -11.60 -2.45
N ASN A 46 0.15 -12.83 -2.93
CA ASN A 46 -0.80 -13.89 -2.59
C ASN A 46 0.00 -14.88 -1.74
N ARG A 47 -0.43 -15.16 -0.50
CA ARG A 47 0.22 -16.20 0.33
C ARG A 47 0.07 -17.61 -0.28
N ASN A 48 -0.73 -17.75 -1.34
CA ASN A 48 -0.83 -18.96 -2.16
C ASN A 48 -0.06 -18.77 -3.49
N LYS A 49 1.09 -19.44 -3.68
CA LYS A 49 1.79 -19.55 -4.99
C LYS A 49 1.03 -20.52 -5.91
N PRO A 50 1.15 -20.47 -7.26
CA PRO A 50 1.46 -19.38 -8.18
C PRO A 50 0.24 -18.95 -9.02
N ASN A 51 0.21 -17.66 -9.40
CA ASN A 51 -0.69 -17.08 -10.41
C ASN A 51 -0.69 -17.90 -11.71
N SER A 52 -1.67 -18.79 -11.88
CA SER A 52 -2.17 -19.10 -13.22
C SER A 52 -3.12 -17.94 -13.60
N LYS A 53 -3.18 -17.54 -14.86
CA LYS A 53 -4.18 -16.54 -15.32
C LYS A 53 -5.63 -16.91 -14.94
N GLN A 54 -5.88 -18.14 -14.48
CA GLN A 54 -7.20 -18.61 -14.07
C GLN A 54 -7.59 -18.14 -12.66
N PHE A 55 -6.66 -18.01 -11.72
CA PHE A 55 -6.95 -17.52 -10.37
C PHE A 55 -5.96 -16.41 -10.03
N SER A 56 -6.43 -15.16 -10.16
CA SER A 56 -5.59 -13.97 -10.00
C SER A 56 -6.42 -12.86 -9.38
N VAL A 57 -6.09 -12.50 -8.16
CA VAL A 57 -6.64 -11.33 -7.49
C VAL A 57 -5.50 -10.34 -7.30
N VAL A 58 -5.77 -9.06 -7.56
CA VAL A 58 -4.77 -7.98 -7.48
C VAL A 58 -5.28 -6.85 -6.59
N ILE A 59 -4.35 -6.24 -5.88
CA ILE A 59 -4.57 -4.97 -5.19
C ILE A 59 -4.54 -3.87 -6.25
N ASP A 60 -5.63 -3.13 -6.36
CA ASP A 60 -5.73 -1.94 -7.20
C ASP A 60 -5.68 -0.71 -6.28
N GLU A 61 -4.48 -0.14 -6.17
CA GLU A 61 -4.18 0.97 -5.28
C GLU A 61 -3.83 2.23 -6.08
N SER A 62 -4.45 3.35 -5.71
CA SER A 62 -3.99 4.68 -6.11
C SER A 62 -3.34 5.35 -4.90
N PHE A 63 -2.01 5.36 -4.87
CA PHE A 63 -1.22 5.98 -3.82
C PHE A 63 -0.29 7.03 -4.38
N THR A 64 -0.47 8.27 -3.93
CA THR A 64 0.51 9.34 -4.16
C THR A 64 1.27 9.54 -2.85
N PRO A 65 2.45 8.92 -2.66
CA PRO A 65 3.21 9.09 -1.42
C PRO A 65 3.53 10.56 -1.22
N ASN A 66 2.89 11.19 -0.23
CA ASN A 66 3.41 12.44 0.29
C ASN A 66 4.61 12.09 1.17
N LEU A 67 5.80 12.57 0.82
CA LEU A 67 6.99 12.39 1.66
C LEU A 67 7.21 13.58 2.61
N GLN A 68 6.34 14.60 2.53
CA GLN A 68 6.39 15.81 3.34
C GLN A 68 5.03 16.04 4.02
N TRP A 69 4.77 15.24 5.05
CA TRP A 69 3.55 15.34 5.84
C TRP A 69 3.59 16.61 6.69
N SER A 70 2.62 17.51 6.44
CA SER A 70 2.36 18.66 7.31
C SER A 70 1.09 18.37 8.13
N PRO A 71 0.95 18.86 9.37
CA PRO A 71 -0.26 18.63 10.14
C PRO A 71 -1.53 19.00 9.37
N GLY A 72 -2.53 18.11 9.37
CA GLY A 72 -3.77 18.27 8.59
C GLY A 72 -3.67 17.94 7.10
N THR A 73 -2.54 17.44 6.58
CA THR A 73 -2.46 16.98 5.18
C THR A 73 -3.21 15.68 4.98
N VAL A 74 -3.82 15.56 3.81
CA VAL A 74 -4.47 14.33 3.32
C VAL A 74 -3.62 13.78 2.19
N THR A 75 -3.29 12.49 2.27
CA THR A 75 -2.58 11.74 1.25
C THR A 75 -3.56 10.77 0.61
N GLU A 76 -3.77 10.90 -0.70
CA GLU A 76 -4.68 9.99 -1.41
C GLU A 76 -4.12 8.57 -1.37
N LYS A 77 -4.96 7.65 -0.89
CA LYS A 77 -4.66 6.22 -0.79
C LYS A 77 -5.96 5.45 -0.97
N ARG A 78 -6.34 5.22 -2.22
CA ARG A 78 -7.54 4.46 -2.55
C ARG A 78 -7.20 3.00 -2.69
N LEU A 79 -7.89 2.12 -1.96
CA LEU A 79 -7.63 0.69 -1.97
C LEU A 79 -8.86 -0.09 -2.45
N PHE A 80 -8.70 -0.80 -3.56
CA PHE A 80 -9.67 -1.75 -4.09
C PHE A 80 -9.01 -3.10 -4.31
N ILE A 81 -9.81 -4.16 -4.31
CA ILE A 81 -9.38 -5.48 -4.74
C ILE A 81 -10.11 -5.84 -6.03
N LYS A 82 -9.38 -6.34 -7.03
CA LYS A 82 -9.93 -6.72 -8.32
C LYS A 82 -9.58 -8.18 -8.64
N ASN A 83 -10.55 -8.92 -9.15
CA ASN A 83 -10.31 -10.25 -9.69
C ASN A 83 -9.94 -10.15 -11.18
N ASP A 84 -8.65 -10.30 -11.49
CA ASP A 84 -8.12 -10.37 -12.85
C ASP A 84 -7.99 -11.81 -13.39
N GLY A 85 -8.40 -12.79 -12.59
CA GLY A 85 -8.47 -14.20 -12.95
C GLY A 85 -9.69 -14.54 -13.81
N GLN A 86 -9.83 -15.84 -14.09
CA GLN A 86 -10.98 -16.44 -14.79
C GLN A 86 -11.92 -17.20 -13.85
N LEU A 87 -11.52 -17.40 -12.59
CA LEU A 87 -12.29 -18.08 -11.56
C LEU A 87 -12.77 -17.07 -10.51
N PRO A 88 -13.98 -17.24 -9.97
CA PRO A 88 -14.44 -16.46 -8.82
C PRO A 88 -13.53 -16.65 -7.59
N ALA A 89 -13.40 -15.62 -6.76
CA ALA A 89 -12.56 -15.66 -5.56
C ALA A 89 -13.17 -14.91 -4.38
N PHE A 90 -13.05 -15.48 -3.19
CA PHE A 90 -13.16 -14.74 -1.93
C PHE A 90 -11.85 -14.02 -1.64
N VAL A 91 -11.95 -12.88 -0.95
CA VAL A 91 -10.79 -12.05 -0.63
C VAL A 91 -10.87 -11.53 0.79
N ARG A 92 -9.73 -11.49 1.46
CA ARG A 92 -9.55 -10.78 2.73
C ARG A 92 -8.26 -9.97 2.70
N VAL A 93 -8.22 -8.88 3.46
CA VAL A 93 -7.08 -7.95 3.49
C VAL A 93 -6.67 -7.66 4.92
N SER A 94 -5.39 -7.79 5.22
CA SER A 94 -4.76 -7.21 6.42
C SER A 94 -3.98 -5.97 6.03
N LEU A 95 -3.85 -5.01 6.94
CA LEU A 95 -3.06 -3.80 6.72
C LEU A 95 -1.90 -3.76 7.71
N TYR A 96 -0.70 -3.41 7.26
CA TYR A 96 0.49 -3.31 8.09
C TYR A 96 1.08 -1.90 8.02
N GLU A 97 1.40 -1.34 9.17
CA GLU A 97 1.95 0.00 9.27
C GLU A 97 3.45 0.00 9.54
N PHE A 98 4.12 0.99 8.97
CA PHE A 98 5.53 1.27 9.20
C PHE A 98 5.65 2.75 9.47
N LEU A 99 6.37 3.11 10.53
CA LEU A 99 6.60 4.49 10.92
C LEU A 99 8.08 4.64 11.29
N ALA A 100 8.74 5.63 10.74
CA ALA A 100 10.07 6.07 11.18
C ALA A 100 10.03 7.55 11.47
N HIS A 101 10.54 7.96 12.64
CA HIS A 101 10.68 9.37 12.99
C HIS A 101 12.13 9.69 13.37
N PHE A 102 12.46 10.97 13.32
CA PHE A 102 13.84 11.44 13.32
C PHE A 102 14.19 12.17 14.61
N GLU A 103 15.49 12.20 14.92
CA GLU A 103 16.02 12.98 16.03
C GLU A 103 15.66 14.47 15.87
N LEU A 104 15.31 15.09 16.99
CA LEU A 104 15.09 16.53 17.06
C LEU A 104 16.34 17.25 17.57
N ASP A 105 16.54 18.46 17.09
CA ASP A 105 17.56 19.38 17.59
C ASP A 105 17.03 20.09 18.84
N MET A 106 17.50 19.69 20.02
CA MET A 106 17.02 20.18 21.32
C MET A 106 17.94 21.24 21.94
N VAL A 107 18.88 21.82 21.17
CA VAL A 107 19.94 22.73 21.67
C VAL A 107 19.40 23.91 22.49
N ASP A 108 18.15 24.35 22.25
CA ASP A 108 17.56 25.51 22.94
C ASP A 108 16.70 25.15 24.17
N GLY A 109 16.66 23.88 24.61
CA GLY A 109 16.02 23.45 25.85
C GLY A 109 14.49 23.66 25.97
N THR A 110 13.84 24.22 24.96
CA THR A 110 12.42 24.66 24.98
C THR A 110 11.47 23.80 24.16
N GLY A 111 11.93 22.65 23.64
CA GLY A 111 11.06 21.59 23.09
C GLY A 111 10.43 21.86 21.71
N ASN A 112 10.79 22.96 21.04
CA ASN A 112 10.33 23.30 19.68
C ASN A 112 11.31 22.86 18.58
N GLY A 113 12.26 21.99 18.93
CA GLY A 113 13.38 21.57 18.08
C GLY A 113 12.98 21.16 16.67
N GLY A 114 13.65 21.74 15.68
CA GLY A 114 13.57 21.25 14.30
C GLY A 114 14.15 19.84 14.18
N LEU A 115 14.05 19.24 12.99
CA LEU A 115 14.72 17.96 12.73
C LEU A 115 16.24 18.15 12.77
N LYS A 116 16.93 17.30 13.52
CA LYS A 116 18.39 17.37 13.68
C LYS A 116 19.08 16.96 12.39
N ILE A 117 19.92 17.86 11.86
CA ILE A 117 20.71 17.60 10.67
C ILE A 117 22.08 17.06 11.07
N SER A 118 22.44 15.88 10.57
CA SER A 118 23.79 15.31 10.63
C SER A 118 24.53 15.60 9.33
N ALA A 119 25.83 15.89 9.44
CA ALA A 119 26.74 15.99 8.29
C ALA A 119 27.27 14.62 7.82
N VAL A 120 27.10 13.58 8.65
CA VAL A 120 27.72 12.26 8.48
C VAL A 120 26.65 11.21 8.24
N SER A 121 26.87 10.38 7.22
CA SER A 121 26.07 9.19 6.95
C SER A 121 26.42 8.07 7.94
N SER A 122 25.42 7.27 8.29
CA SER A 122 25.59 6.00 9.01
C SER A 122 26.29 4.91 8.19
N GLY A 123 26.55 5.12 6.90
CA GLY A 123 27.11 4.13 5.97
C GLY A 123 26.06 3.18 5.38
N THR A 124 24.93 3.00 6.07
CA THR A 124 23.75 2.26 5.59
C THR A 124 22.52 3.16 5.64
N ASP A 125 22.47 4.15 4.76
CA ASP A 125 21.36 5.10 4.69
C ASP A 125 20.02 4.39 4.40
N MET A 126 18.94 4.86 5.01
CA MET A 126 17.58 4.37 4.74
C MET A 126 17.02 4.97 3.44
N SER A 127 16.14 4.22 2.78
CA SER A 127 15.30 4.71 1.69
C SER A 127 13.90 5.04 2.20
N GLY A 128 13.32 6.15 1.76
CA GLY A 128 11.95 6.52 2.14
C GLY A 128 10.88 5.59 1.54
N ASP A 129 11.22 4.91 0.44
CA ASP A 129 10.30 4.02 -0.27
C ASP A 129 10.43 2.56 0.17
N ASP A 130 11.51 2.20 0.88
CA ASP A 130 11.74 0.83 1.35
C ASP A 130 11.81 0.74 2.89
N ALA A 131 10.67 0.45 3.51
CA ALA A 131 10.55 0.24 4.95
C ALA A 131 11.43 -0.89 5.51
N LYS A 132 11.98 -1.80 4.69
CA LYS A 132 12.93 -2.82 5.16
C LYS A 132 14.23 -2.18 5.63
N THR A 133 14.61 -1.05 5.05
CA THR A 133 15.83 -0.32 5.40
C THR A 133 15.70 0.55 6.66
N TRP A 134 14.49 0.64 7.22
CA TRP A 134 14.20 1.52 8.35
C TRP A 134 14.67 0.87 9.66
N GLU A 135 15.69 1.47 10.26
CA GLU A 135 16.24 1.05 11.55
C GLU A 135 16.70 2.26 12.35
N LYS A 136 16.57 2.16 13.67
CA LYS A 136 17.04 3.19 14.61
C LYS A 136 18.55 3.43 14.42
N GLY A 137 18.95 4.70 14.42
CA GLY A 137 20.34 5.13 14.24
C GLY A 137 20.83 5.20 12.79
N ARG A 138 20.06 4.67 11.82
CA ARG A 138 20.36 4.90 10.39
C ARG A 138 20.04 6.35 10.00
N THR A 139 20.59 6.75 8.85
CA THR A 139 20.45 8.10 8.31
C THR A 139 19.56 8.15 7.07
N TYR A 140 18.69 9.15 6.96
CA TYR A 140 17.93 9.46 5.75
C TYR A 140 18.59 10.65 5.02
N LYS A 141 19.00 10.43 3.77
CA LYS A 141 19.73 11.43 2.98
C LYS A 141 18.78 12.47 2.41
N LEU A 142 19.05 13.75 2.70
CA LEU A 142 18.30 14.88 2.14
C LEU A 142 18.99 15.43 0.90
N LYS A 143 20.29 15.70 1.05
CA LYS A 143 21.20 16.13 0.01
C LYS A 143 22.63 15.81 0.42
N THR A 144 23.60 16.10 -0.44
CA THR A 144 25.01 15.90 -0.15
C THR A 144 25.40 16.58 1.17
N GLY A 145 25.90 15.78 2.12
CA GLY A 145 26.35 16.26 3.43
C GLY A 145 25.24 16.66 4.41
N GLN A 146 23.98 16.28 4.17
CA GLN A 146 22.87 16.53 5.09
C GLN A 146 21.94 15.32 5.22
N TYR A 147 21.78 14.86 6.46
CA TYR A 147 21.03 13.66 6.81
C TYR A 147 20.14 13.92 8.03
N TYR A 148 18.99 13.25 8.08
CA TYR A 148 18.27 13.04 9.34
C TYR A 148 18.68 11.71 9.96
N THR A 149 18.76 11.64 11.29
CA THR A 149 19.04 10.38 12.01
C THR A 149 17.75 9.81 12.56
N VAL A 150 17.50 8.53 12.35
CA VAL A 150 16.28 7.86 12.81
C VAL A 150 16.33 7.66 14.32
N SER A 151 15.33 8.21 15.02
CA SER A 151 15.19 8.12 16.46
C SER A 151 14.48 6.84 16.88
N GLU A 152 13.34 6.54 16.26
CA GLU A 152 12.59 5.29 16.49
C GLU A 152 11.92 4.81 15.21
N VAL A 153 11.67 3.50 15.17
CA VAL A 153 10.98 2.83 14.07
C VAL A 153 9.95 1.87 14.64
N TYR A 154 8.74 1.92 14.09
CA TYR A 154 7.75 0.86 14.20
C TYR A 154 7.65 0.12 12.86
N LYS A 155 7.66 -1.21 12.90
CA LYS A 155 7.46 -2.07 11.73
C LYS A 155 6.44 -3.14 12.07
N GLY A 156 5.29 -3.14 11.41
CA GLY A 156 4.38 -4.27 11.44
C GLY A 156 5.05 -5.53 10.87
N ASP A 157 4.86 -6.67 11.53
CA ASP A 157 5.41 -7.95 11.07
C ASP A 157 4.42 -8.63 10.14
N LYS A 158 4.69 -8.49 8.84
CA LYS A 158 3.89 -9.08 7.76
C LYS A 158 3.75 -10.60 7.83
N SER A 159 4.56 -11.30 8.63
CA SER A 159 4.46 -12.75 8.86
C SER A 159 3.56 -13.11 10.04
N GLN A 160 3.24 -12.15 10.92
CA GLN A 160 2.48 -12.33 12.15
C GLN A 160 1.16 -11.54 12.05
N PRO A 161 0.02 -12.20 11.74
CA PRO A 161 -1.28 -11.53 11.57
C PRO A 161 -1.72 -10.68 12.76
N ASN A 162 -1.32 -11.04 13.98
CA ASN A 162 -1.63 -10.27 15.19
C ASN A 162 -0.95 -8.89 15.26
N THR A 163 0.03 -8.61 14.39
CA THR A 163 0.65 -7.27 14.26
C THR A 163 0.00 -6.42 13.16
N ALA A 164 -1.00 -6.96 12.47
CA ALA A 164 -1.81 -6.22 11.52
C ALA A 164 -2.64 -5.13 12.22
N TYR A 165 -3.18 -4.24 11.41
CA TYR A 165 -4.01 -3.16 11.88
C TYR A 165 -5.27 -3.61 12.63
N ILE A 166 -5.35 -3.06 13.84
CA ILE A 166 -6.45 -2.74 14.75
C ILE A 166 -7.67 -1.92 14.27
N TYR A 167 -8.64 -2.37 13.47
CA TYR A 167 -9.78 -1.47 13.11
C TYR A 167 -10.51 -0.98 14.36
N ASN A 168 -10.65 0.35 14.51
CA ASN A 168 -11.16 1.03 15.71
C ASN A 168 -10.47 0.62 17.03
N GLY A 169 -9.27 0.06 16.95
CA GLY A 169 -8.50 -0.45 18.08
C GLY A 169 -7.29 0.39 18.43
N ASN A 170 -6.56 -0.06 19.44
CA ASN A 170 -5.33 0.58 19.88
C ASN A 170 -4.18 0.34 18.90
N ARG A 171 -3.34 1.37 18.71
CA ARG A 171 -2.12 1.28 17.92
C ARG A 171 -0.90 1.00 18.81
N PRO A 172 0.05 0.17 18.37
CA PRO A 172 1.21 -0.23 19.17
C PRO A 172 2.28 0.86 19.32
N ALA A 173 2.35 1.83 18.40
CA ALA A 173 3.30 2.95 18.49
C ALA A 173 2.56 4.28 18.66
N ASP A 174 3.05 5.11 19.57
CA ASP A 174 2.40 6.39 19.90
C ASP A 174 2.26 7.33 18.71
N GLY A 175 3.23 7.36 17.80
CA GLY A 175 3.18 8.20 16.61
C GLY A 175 2.06 7.82 15.64
N LEU A 176 1.63 6.55 15.63
CA LEU A 176 0.54 6.07 14.77
C LEU A 176 -0.83 6.58 15.22
N LYS A 177 -0.98 7.03 16.48
CA LYS A 177 -2.23 7.59 16.99
C LYS A 177 -2.64 8.89 16.28
N TYR A 178 -1.67 9.57 15.68
CA TYR A 178 -1.87 10.81 14.92
C TYR A 178 -2.10 10.55 13.42
N LEU A 179 -2.06 9.29 12.98
CA LEU A 179 -2.34 8.89 11.61
C LEU A 179 -3.73 8.28 11.53
N MET A 180 -4.59 8.91 10.75
CA MET A 180 -5.97 8.49 10.56
C MET A 180 -6.11 7.82 9.20
N ILE A 181 -6.37 6.52 9.19
CA ILE A 181 -6.77 5.80 7.97
C ILE A 181 -8.27 6.02 7.80
N ASN A 182 -8.64 6.74 6.74
CA ASN A 182 -10.04 7.02 6.43
C ASN A 182 -10.58 5.89 5.55
N PHE A 183 -11.37 5.01 6.17
CA PHE A 183 -12.06 3.93 5.49
C PHE A 183 -13.35 4.41 4.82
N ASN A 184 -13.87 3.63 3.87
CA ASN A 184 -15.20 3.83 3.31
C ASN A 184 -16.29 3.39 4.30
N ASN A 185 -16.41 4.11 5.43
CA ASN A 185 -17.22 3.76 6.59
C ASN A 185 -18.65 3.26 6.30
N PRO A 186 -19.41 3.77 5.30
CA PRO A 186 -20.74 3.24 4.99
C PRO A 186 -20.77 1.75 4.59
N ASP A 187 -19.62 1.20 4.18
CA ASP A 187 -19.46 -0.18 3.72
C ASP A 187 -18.50 -0.98 4.62
N ILE A 188 -18.13 -0.48 5.81
CA ILE A 188 -17.30 -1.22 6.79
C ILE A 188 -18.16 -1.59 8.01
N PHE A 189 -18.12 -2.86 8.36
CA PHE A 189 -18.81 -3.43 9.51
C PHE A 189 -17.82 -4.19 10.39
N ASP A 190 -18.21 -4.43 11.63
CA ASP A 190 -17.44 -5.20 12.60
C ASP A 190 -18.39 -5.89 13.59
N LYS A 191 -17.84 -6.48 14.66
CA LYS A 191 -18.62 -7.18 15.68
C LYS A 191 -19.65 -6.27 16.40
N ASP A 192 -19.37 -4.98 16.50
CA ASP A 192 -20.17 -4.02 17.28
C ASP A 192 -21.20 -3.32 16.38
N ASN A 193 -20.99 -3.32 15.05
CA ASN A 193 -21.89 -2.82 14.04
C ASN A 193 -22.01 -3.85 12.90
N GLN A 194 -22.84 -4.87 13.06
CA GLN A 194 -23.10 -5.86 12.02
C GLN A 194 -24.10 -5.33 10.97
N PRO A 195 -23.96 -5.72 9.69
CA PRO A 195 -24.92 -5.31 8.68
C PRO A 195 -26.21 -6.12 8.79
N ASN A 196 -27.30 -5.59 8.22
CA ASN A 196 -28.53 -6.37 8.08
C ASN A 196 -28.34 -7.56 7.11
N ASN A 197 -29.18 -8.58 7.23
CA ASN A 197 -29.07 -9.83 6.48
C ASN A 197 -29.18 -9.67 4.94
N GLU A 198 -29.70 -8.54 4.46
CA GLU A 198 -29.86 -8.25 3.03
C GLU A 198 -28.68 -7.46 2.45
N ARG A 199 -27.82 -6.90 3.31
CA ARG A 199 -26.67 -6.10 2.88
C ARG A 199 -25.70 -6.99 2.10
N ARG A 200 -25.21 -6.44 1.00
CA ARG A 200 -24.18 -7.05 0.14
C ARG A 200 -23.13 -6.04 -0.21
N HIS A 201 -22.00 -6.51 -0.72
CA HIS A 201 -20.87 -5.69 -1.17
C HIS A 201 -20.34 -4.78 -0.07
N TYR A 202 -19.90 -5.37 1.04
CA TYR A 202 -19.31 -4.65 2.16
C TYR A 202 -18.03 -5.35 2.65
N TRP A 203 -17.29 -4.68 3.50
CA TRP A 203 -16.16 -5.24 4.24
C TRP A 203 -16.55 -5.49 5.69
N TYR A 204 -16.19 -6.66 6.22
CA TYR A 204 -16.35 -7.00 7.63
C TYR A 204 -14.98 -7.16 8.28
N TYR A 205 -14.71 -6.39 9.32
CA TYR A 205 -13.47 -6.52 10.08
C TYR A 205 -13.59 -7.60 11.16
N SER A 206 -12.65 -8.54 11.19
CA SER A 206 -12.52 -9.55 12.24
C SER A 206 -11.08 -10.02 12.35
N GLU A 207 -10.56 -10.14 13.58
CA GLU A 207 -9.27 -10.79 13.87
C GLU A 207 -8.09 -10.31 12.98
N GLY A 208 -7.97 -9.00 12.72
CA GLY A 208 -6.87 -8.44 11.93
C GLY A 208 -7.07 -8.47 10.40
N TYR A 209 -8.24 -8.90 9.93
CA TYR A 209 -8.60 -8.99 8.52
C TYR A 209 -9.88 -8.22 8.22
N PHE A 210 -9.91 -7.57 7.06
CA PHE A 210 -11.11 -7.09 6.39
C PHE A 210 -11.53 -8.15 5.37
N TYR A 211 -12.65 -8.82 5.63
CA TYR A 211 -13.26 -9.82 4.76
C TYR A 211 -14.25 -9.15 3.82
N TYR A 212 -14.16 -9.42 2.52
CA TYR A 212 -15.17 -8.91 1.58
C TYR A 212 -16.37 -9.84 1.54
N SER A 213 -17.58 -9.28 1.62
CA SER A 213 -18.80 -10.06 1.80
C SER A 213 -19.15 -10.95 0.60
N GLU A 214 -18.81 -10.52 -0.62
CA GLU A 214 -19.17 -11.22 -1.84
C GLU A 214 -18.00 -11.94 -2.49
N MET A 215 -18.33 -13.01 -3.20
CA MET A 215 -17.39 -13.65 -4.10
C MET A 215 -17.18 -12.76 -5.32
N LEU A 216 -15.93 -12.38 -5.60
CA LEU A 216 -15.59 -11.58 -6.78
C LEU A 216 -15.57 -12.46 -8.01
N LYS A 217 -16.46 -12.20 -8.96
CA LYS A 217 -16.40 -12.84 -10.29
C LYS A 217 -15.25 -12.27 -11.11
N PRO A 218 -14.83 -12.95 -12.20
CA PRO A 218 -13.84 -12.40 -13.12
C PRO A 218 -14.18 -10.97 -13.55
N LYS A 219 -13.20 -10.07 -13.45
CA LYS A 219 -13.26 -8.63 -13.74
C LYS A 219 -14.07 -7.78 -12.75
N GLU A 220 -14.65 -8.38 -11.71
CA GLU A 220 -15.29 -7.61 -10.64
C GLU A 220 -14.26 -6.98 -9.71
N LYS A 221 -14.71 -5.91 -9.04
CA LYS A 221 -13.93 -5.13 -8.08
C LYS A 221 -14.76 -4.95 -6.81
N THR A 222 -14.09 -4.93 -5.66
CA THR A 222 -14.73 -4.65 -4.37
C THR A 222 -15.24 -3.21 -4.28
N LYS A 223 -16.03 -2.93 -3.24
CA LYS A 223 -16.11 -1.57 -2.71
C LYS A 223 -14.73 -1.08 -2.25
N GLU A 224 -14.54 0.23 -2.31
CA GLU A 224 -13.36 0.89 -1.76
C GLU A 224 -13.22 0.52 -0.27
N LEU A 225 -12.04 0.07 0.15
CA LEU A 225 -11.73 -0.21 1.55
C LEU A 225 -11.20 1.04 2.23
N ILE A 226 -10.19 1.67 1.63
CA ILE A 226 -9.52 2.88 2.13
C ILE A 226 -9.71 3.99 1.12
N GLN A 227 -10.02 5.20 1.58
CA GLN A 227 -10.17 6.39 0.75
C GLN A 227 -8.88 7.22 0.74
N ASN A 228 -8.32 7.45 1.93
CA ASN A 228 -7.10 8.23 2.13
C ASN A 228 -6.51 8.00 3.52
N VAL A 229 -5.28 8.50 3.72
CA VAL A 229 -4.69 8.62 5.06
C VAL A 229 -4.46 10.09 5.35
N SER A 230 -4.80 10.51 6.56
CA SER A 230 -4.66 11.90 7.00
C SER A 230 -3.83 12.00 8.28
N LEU A 231 -3.22 13.17 8.46
CA LEU A 231 -2.44 13.48 9.65
C LEU A 231 -3.25 14.37 10.60
N ASP A 232 -3.24 14.05 11.87
CA ASP A 232 -3.84 14.90 12.90
C ASP A 232 -3.22 16.31 12.87
N LYS A 233 -4.07 17.32 13.02
CA LYS A 233 -3.66 18.73 13.12
C LYS A 233 -2.87 19.00 14.40
N ASN A 234 -3.08 18.20 15.44
CA ASN A 234 -2.41 18.28 16.73
C ASN A 234 -1.14 17.40 16.79
N LEU A 235 -0.58 16.99 15.65
CA LEU A 235 0.65 16.20 15.60
C LEU A 235 1.76 16.89 16.40
N PRO A 236 2.32 16.24 17.44
CA PRO A 236 3.46 16.77 18.17
C PRO A 236 4.68 17.00 17.27
N ASN A 237 5.45 18.06 17.54
CA ASN A 237 6.67 18.38 16.80
C ASN A 237 7.68 17.22 16.73
N LYS A 238 7.69 16.32 17.72
CA LYS A 238 8.53 15.12 17.72
C LYS A 238 8.29 14.14 16.57
N TYR A 239 7.13 14.23 15.90
CA TYR A 239 6.82 13.41 14.74
C TYR A 239 6.91 14.19 13.41
N LYS A 240 7.37 15.44 13.44
CA LYS A 240 7.53 16.24 12.23
C LYS A 240 8.47 15.54 11.25
N GLY A 241 8.07 15.50 9.98
CA GLY A 241 8.85 14.88 8.92
C GLY A 241 8.99 13.35 9.03
N SER A 242 8.24 12.68 9.89
CA SER A 242 8.21 11.22 9.95
C SER A 242 7.85 10.62 8.60
N LEU A 243 8.39 9.44 8.33
CA LEU A 243 8.02 8.62 7.19
C LEU A 243 6.99 7.58 7.63
N TYR A 244 5.95 7.42 6.81
CA TYR A 244 4.88 6.46 7.06
C TYR A 244 4.57 5.65 5.81
N GLN A 245 4.42 4.34 5.99
CA GLN A 245 3.90 3.44 4.97
C GLN A 245 2.77 2.60 5.54
N LEU A 246 1.69 2.48 4.76
CA LEU A 246 0.60 1.55 5.00
C LEU A 246 0.64 0.51 3.89
N VAL A 247 0.86 -0.75 4.23
CA VAL A 247 1.01 -1.83 3.26
C VAL A 247 -0.16 -2.80 3.40
N PRO A 248 -1.06 -2.89 2.41
CA PRO A 248 -2.06 -3.95 2.36
C PRO A 248 -1.42 -5.30 2.02
N ILE A 249 -1.92 -6.36 2.65
CA ILE A 249 -1.62 -7.75 2.33
C ILE A 249 -2.94 -8.44 2.13
N MET A 250 -3.10 -9.09 0.98
CA MET A 250 -4.32 -9.77 0.61
C MET A 250 -4.10 -11.28 0.58
N ASP A 251 -5.12 -12.00 1.03
CA ASP A 251 -5.29 -13.42 0.77
C ASP A 251 -6.56 -13.62 -0.07
N SER A 252 -6.51 -14.60 -0.97
CA SER A 252 -7.66 -15.00 -1.78
C SER A 252 -7.84 -16.51 -1.74
N HIS A 253 -9.09 -16.93 -1.87
CA HIS A 253 -9.48 -18.34 -1.83
C HIS A 253 -10.62 -18.61 -2.81
N ASP A 254 -10.70 -19.81 -3.36
CA ASP A 254 -11.85 -20.23 -4.17
C ASP A 254 -13.06 -20.55 -3.28
N SER A 255 -14.15 -21.04 -3.87
CA SER A 255 -15.38 -21.41 -3.14
C SER A 255 -15.33 -22.77 -2.46
N THR A 256 -14.19 -23.44 -2.37
CA THR A 256 -14.16 -24.75 -1.71
C THR A 256 -14.36 -24.61 -0.20
N LYS A 257 -14.94 -25.64 0.42
CA LYS A 257 -15.17 -25.67 1.88
C LYS A 257 -13.89 -25.55 2.71
N SER A 258 -12.71 -25.85 2.14
CA SER A 258 -11.43 -25.69 2.84
C SER A 258 -11.15 -24.24 3.23
N LEU A 259 -11.79 -23.27 2.57
CA LEU A 259 -11.67 -21.84 2.90
C LEU A 259 -11.78 -21.56 4.39
N LEU A 260 -12.76 -22.17 5.07
CA LEU A 260 -13.00 -21.91 6.50
C LEU A 260 -11.84 -22.41 7.37
N GLU A 261 -11.25 -23.55 7.01
CA GLU A 261 -10.09 -24.14 7.69
C GLU A 261 -8.80 -23.39 7.34
N ASP A 262 -8.54 -23.18 6.05
CA ASP A 262 -7.34 -22.52 5.51
C ASP A 262 -7.20 -21.06 6.01
N TRP A 263 -8.33 -20.39 6.24
CA TRP A 263 -8.36 -19.05 6.82
C TRP A 263 -8.48 -19.01 8.33
N GLU A 264 -8.53 -20.18 8.98
CA GLU A 264 -8.69 -20.34 10.43
C GLU A 264 -9.90 -19.54 10.95
N ILE A 265 -11.01 -19.54 10.21
CA ILE A 265 -12.21 -18.79 10.58
C ILE A 265 -12.83 -19.44 11.83
N PRO A 266 -13.05 -18.69 12.92
CA PRO A 266 -13.62 -19.26 14.14
C PRO A 266 -15.05 -19.77 13.90
N ALA A 267 -15.33 -20.98 14.41
CA ALA A 267 -16.67 -21.55 14.40
C ALA A 267 -17.65 -20.70 15.22
N GLY A 268 -18.87 -20.53 14.72
CA GLY A 268 -19.90 -19.65 15.27
C GLY A 268 -19.67 -18.15 15.01
N SER A 269 -18.63 -17.77 14.27
CA SER A 269 -18.37 -16.36 13.97
C SER A 269 -19.29 -15.82 12.87
N TYR A 270 -19.43 -14.48 12.84
CA TYR A 270 -20.14 -13.83 11.74
C TYR A 270 -19.52 -14.11 10.37
N VAL A 271 -18.17 -14.19 10.31
CA VAL A 271 -17.44 -14.48 9.07
C VAL A 271 -17.75 -15.88 8.56
N GLU A 272 -17.85 -16.87 9.46
CA GLU A 272 -18.27 -18.23 9.08
C GLU A 272 -19.67 -18.20 8.49
N ALA A 273 -20.65 -17.59 9.17
CA ALA A 273 -22.02 -17.48 8.67
C ALA A 273 -22.10 -16.75 7.32
N MET A 274 -21.25 -15.74 7.11
CA MET A 274 -21.17 -14.97 5.87
C MET A 274 -20.71 -15.82 4.67
N TYR A 275 -19.85 -16.82 4.88
CA TYR A 275 -19.30 -17.66 3.82
C TYR A 275 -19.85 -19.07 3.75
N HIS A 276 -20.43 -19.60 4.82
CA HIS A 276 -20.89 -20.98 4.93
C HIS A 276 -21.77 -21.43 3.76
N ASP A 277 -22.77 -20.62 3.40
CA ASP A 277 -23.70 -20.95 2.32
C ASP A 277 -23.16 -20.63 0.92
N LYS A 278 -21.97 -20.03 0.84
CA LYS A 278 -21.31 -19.61 -0.41
C LYS A 278 -20.17 -20.55 -0.81
N VAL A 279 -19.75 -21.46 0.08
CA VAL A 279 -18.73 -22.47 -0.18
C VAL A 279 -19.37 -23.84 -0.52
N HIS A 280 -18.75 -24.62 -1.41
CA HIS A 280 -19.25 -25.93 -1.85
C HIS A 280 -18.17 -26.99 -1.97
#